data_AF-A0A662UB49-F1
#
_entry.id   AF-A0A662UB49-F1
#
_cell.length_a   1.000
_cell.length_b   1.000
_cell.length_c   1.000
_cell.angle_alpha   90.00
_cell.angle_beta   90.00
_cell.angle_gamma   90.00
#
_symmetry.space_group_name_H-M   'P 1'
#
loop_
_entity.id
_entity.type
_entity.pdbx_description
1 polymer ?
#
loop_
_entity_poly.entity_id
_entity_poly.type
_entity_poly.pdbx_seq_one_letter_code
_entity_poly.pdbx_strand_id
1 'polypeptide(L)'
;MYTENEDVLKCFSSVCATRTMEGIKRTEVYPLSSIIKPEYLLIQLLINRNRKESPCCNVCGRCGEYMINKCLECPATTYYKGGTTRVGK
;
A
#
# COMPACT_ATOMS: atom_id res chain seq x y z
N MET A 1 4.19 -0.18 -9.15
CA MET A 1 3.69 0.24 -7.82
C MET A 1 4.50 -0.50 -6.77
N TYR A 2 4.91 0.18 -5.69
CA TYR A 2 5.60 -0.45 -4.57
C TYR A 2 4.57 -1.00 -3.57
N THR A 3 4.82 -2.20 -3.06
CA THR A 3 4.07 -2.84 -1.99
C THR A 3 5.08 -3.37 -0.97
N GLU A 4 4.74 -3.28 0.30
CA GLU A 4 5.67 -3.57 1.40
C GLU A 4 5.96 -5.07 1.54
N ASN A 5 4.97 -5.91 1.22
CA ASN A 5 5.08 -7.37 1.22
C ASN A 5 4.08 -7.99 0.22
N GLU A 6 4.16 -9.32 0.06
CA GLU A 6 3.29 -10.07 -0.86
C GLU A 6 1.81 -10.06 -0.44
N ASP A 7 1.52 -10.04 0.86
CA ASP A 7 0.14 -9.98 1.35
C ASP A 7 -0.53 -8.65 0.95
N VAL A 8 0.18 -7.53 1.08
CA VAL A 8 -0.29 -6.22 0.61
C VAL A 8 -0.43 -6.21 -0.91
N LEU A 9 0.50 -6.82 -1.66
CA LEU A 9 0.38 -6.97 -3.11
C LEU A 9 -0.88 -7.73 -3.50
N LYS A 10 -1.17 -8.83 -2.81
CA LYS A 10 -2.38 -9.63 -3.02
C LYS A 10 -3.64 -8.82 -2.71
N CYS A 11 -3.67 -8.11 -1.58
CA CYS A 11 -4.80 -7.24 -1.22
C CYS A 11 -5.03 -6.15 -2.28
N PHE A 12 -3.96 -5.48 -2.70
CA PHE A 12 -4.00 -4.39 -3.68
C PHE A 12 -4.51 -4.83 -5.07
N SER A 13 -4.19 -6.06 -5.47
CA SER A 13 -4.52 -6.59 -6.80
C SER A 13 -5.85 -7.34 -6.86
N SER A 14 -6.30 -7.94 -5.76
CA SER A 14 -7.47 -8.84 -5.75
C SER A 14 -8.64 -8.38 -4.88
N VAL A 15 -8.41 -7.51 -3.89
CA VAL A 15 -9.44 -7.11 -2.92
C VAL A 15 -9.82 -5.64 -3.05
N CYS A 16 -8.85 -4.74 -3.14
CA CYS A 16 -9.08 -3.29 -3.14
C CYS A 16 -8.39 -2.59 -4.32
N ALA A 17 -8.34 -1.25 -4.29
CA ALA A 17 -7.59 -0.39 -5.22
C ALA A 17 -7.77 -0.76 -6.70
N THR A 18 -6.78 -1.43 -7.32
CA THR A 18 -6.83 -1.75 -8.76
C THR A 18 -8.03 -2.61 -9.14
N ARG A 19 -8.51 -3.47 -8.25
CA ARG A 19 -9.68 -4.32 -8.52
C ARG A 19 -11.00 -3.55 -8.54
N THR A 20 -11.11 -2.50 -7.71
CA THR A 20 -12.36 -1.79 -7.42
C THR A 20 -12.43 -0.41 -8.07
N MET A 21 -11.34 0.06 -8.68
CA MET A 21 -11.29 1.34 -9.38
C MET A 21 -12.17 1.31 -10.63
N GLU A 22 -13.03 2.32 -10.74
CA GLU A 22 -13.88 2.52 -11.90
C GLU A 22 -13.04 2.67 -13.18
N GLY A 23 -13.49 2.05 -14.27
CA GLY A 23 -12.81 2.07 -15.57
C GLY A 23 -11.70 1.02 -15.74
N ILE A 24 -11.21 0.38 -14.67
CA ILE A 24 -10.20 -0.68 -14.78
C ILE A 24 -10.88 -2.03 -15.06
N LYS A 25 -10.73 -2.52 -16.30
CA LYS A 25 -11.28 -3.83 -16.72
C LYS A 25 -10.32 -5.00 -16.49
N ARG A 26 -9.02 -4.75 -16.57
CA ARG A 26 -7.96 -5.76 -16.44
C ARG A 26 -6.74 -5.13 -15.79
N THR A 27 -6.17 -5.83 -14.83
CA THR A 27 -4.92 -5.46 -14.16
C THR A 27 -3.95 -6.63 -14.31
N GLU A 28 -2.73 -6.34 -14.73
CA GLU A 28 -1.63 -7.30 -14.78
C GLU A 28 -0.56 -6.87 -13.80
N VAL A 29 -0.09 -7.82 -13.00
CA VAL A 29 0.89 -7.57 -11.94
C VAL A 29 2.16 -8.34 -12.28
N TYR A 30 3.25 -7.60 -12.47
CA TYR A 30 4.59 -8.15 -12.70
C TYR A 30 5.43 -7.91 -11.44
N PRO A 31 5.52 -8.89 -10.52
CA PRO A 31 6.34 -8.74 -9.32
C PRO A 31 7.81 -8.66 -9.72
N LEU A 32 8.53 -7.70 -9.13
CA LEU A 32 9.97 -7.55 -9.29
C LEU A 32 10.67 -8.16 -8.09
N SER A 33 11.72 -8.96 -8.32
CA SER A 33 12.41 -9.73 -7.28
C SER A 33 13.21 -8.87 -6.31
N SER A 34 13.68 -7.69 -6.74
CA SER A 34 14.43 -6.76 -5.89
C SER A 34 14.23 -5.31 -6.33
N ILE A 35 14.24 -4.42 -5.35
CA ILE A 35 14.22 -2.98 -5.60
C ILE A 35 15.66 -2.51 -5.60
N ILE A 36 16.12 -2.06 -6.76
CA ILE A 36 17.42 -1.39 -6.87
C ILE A 36 17.24 -0.01 -6.24
N LYS A 37 17.81 0.18 -5.03
CA LYS A 37 17.89 1.51 -4.42
C LYS A 37 19.08 2.24 -5.06
N PRO A 38 18.84 3.26 -5.89
CA PRO A 38 19.93 3.98 -6.54
C PRO A 38 20.80 4.69 -5.50
N GLU A 39 22.12 4.52 -5.62
CA GLU A 39 23.10 5.12 -4.70
C GLU A 39 23.12 6.65 -4.78
N TYR A 40 22.96 7.19 -6.00
CA TYR A 40 23.05 8.62 -6.27
C TYR A 40 21.70 9.35 -6.33
N LEU A 41 20.59 8.62 -6.14
CA LEU A 41 19.26 9.21 -6.13
C LEU A 41 18.61 8.98 -4.76
N LEU A 42 18.64 10.02 -3.94
CA LEU A 42 17.99 10.06 -2.63
C LEU A 42 16.47 10.08 -2.79
N ILE A 43 15.88 8.92 -3.07
CA ILE A 43 14.41 8.76 -3.07
C ILE A 43 13.96 8.63 -1.62
N GLN A 44 13.39 9.72 -1.09
CA GLN A 44 12.64 9.67 0.16
C GLN A 44 11.17 9.37 -0.15
N LEU A 45 10.68 8.24 0.35
CA LEU A 45 9.25 7.93 0.32
C LEU A 45 8.55 8.77 1.38
N LEU A 46 8.07 9.96 0.99
CA LEU A 46 7.29 10.83 1.85
C LEU A 46 5.89 10.22 2.03
N ILE A 47 5.70 9.47 3.12
CA ILE A 47 4.41 8.90 3.48
C ILE A 47 3.60 9.98 4.19
N ASN A 48 2.73 10.67 3.45
CA ASN A 48 1.83 11.67 4.00
C ASN A 48 0.53 11.02 4.51
N ARG A 49 0.44 10.80 5.84
CA ARG A 49 -0.66 10.06 6.52
C ARG A 49 -1.82 10.97 6.94
N ASN A 50 -2.21 11.92 6.10
CA ASN A 50 -3.17 12.96 6.50
C ASN A 50 -4.64 12.63 6.21
N ARG A 51 -4.95 11.51 5.55
CA ARG A 51 -6.34 11.17 5.20
C ARG A 51 -6.95 10.19 6.21
N LYS A 52 -8.23 10.36 6.51
CA LYS A 52 -9.02 9.35 7.25
C LYS A 52 -9.57 8.26 6.33
N GLU A 53 -9.80 8.62 5.07
CA GLU A 53 -10.33 7.73 4.04
C GLU A 53 -9.25 7.38 3.02
N SER A 54 -9.30 6.13 2.54
CA SER A 54 -8.37 5.65 1.53
C SER A 54 -8.67 6.29 0.16
N PRO A 55 -7.65 6.50 -0.70
CA PRO A 55 -7.85 7.08 -2.03
C PRO A 55 -8.63 6.18 -2.98
N CYS A 56 -8.75 4.88 -2.67
CA CYS A 56 -9.56 3.94 -3.44
C CYS A 56 -11.01 3.85 -2.95
N CYS A 57 -11.44 4.77 -2.08
CA CYS A 57 -12.78 4.86 -1.49
C CYS A 57 -13.23 3.64 -0.69
N ASN A 58 -12.31 2.71 -0.37
CA ASN A 58 -12.58 1.58 0.51
C ASN A 58 -12.33 1.96 1.97
N VAL A 59 -13.12 1.38 2.88
CA VAL A 59 -12.93 1.53 4.32
C VAL A 59 -12.13 0.34 4.84
N CYS A 60 -10.81 0.50 4.96
CA CYS A 60 -9.91 -0.57 5.38
C CYS A 60 -10.24 -1.14 6.77
N GLY A 61 -10.79 -0.33 7.69
CA GLY A 61 -11.27 -0.81 9.00
C GLY A 61 -12.42 -1.84 8.93
N ARG A 62 -13.09 -1.99 7.78
CA ARG A 62 -14.10 -3.04 7.53
C ARG A 62 -13.58 -4.16 6.61
N CYS A 63 -12.33 -4.08 6.16
CA CYS A 63 -11.74 -5.06 5.27
C CYS A 63 -11.30 -6.31 6.06
N GLY A 64 -11.75 -7.49 5.63
CA GLY A 64 -11.37 -8.76 6.25
C GLY A 64 -9.85 -8.97 6.33
N GLU A 65 -9.12 -8.63 5.25
CA GLU A 65 -7.66 -8.77 5.19
C GLU A 65 -6.92 -7.86 6.16
N TYR A 66 -7.46 -6.66 6.42
CA TYR A 66 -6.88 -5.75 7.42
C TYR A 66 -7.14 -6.25 8.85
N MET A 67 -8.36 -6.76 9.11
CA MET A 67 -8.76 -7.30 10.41
C MET A 67 -7.91 -8.52 10.83
N ILE A 68 -7.49 -9.34 9.86
CA ILE A 68 -6.59 -10.48 10.09
C ILE A 68 -5.09 -10.13 9.98
N ASN A 69 -4.74 -8.84 9.96
CA ASN A 69 -3.37 -8.30 9.87
C ASN A 69 -2.55 -8.74 8.64
N LYS A 70 -3.20 -9.10 7.53
CA LYS A 70 -2.52 -9.36 6.24
C LYS A 70 -2.29 -8.09 5.43
N CYS A 71 -3.10 -7.07 5.64
CA CYS A 71 -2.92 -5.76 5.01
C CYS A 71 -2.43 -4.74 6.03
N LEU A 72 -1.50 -3.87 5.61
CA LEU A 72 -0.99 -2.75 6.40
C LEU A 72 -1.85 -1.47 6.25
N GLU A 73 -2.97 -1.57 5.51
CA GLU A 73 -3.84 -0.45 5.11
C GLU A 73 -3.19 0.49 4.07
N CYS A 74 -3.89 1.53 3.62
CA CYS A 74 -3.38 2.43 2.59
C CYS A 74 -2.41 3.47 3.19
N PRO A 75 -1.23 3.70 2.58
CA PRO A 75 -0.21 4.62 3.11
C PRO A 75 -0.65 6.09 3.20
N ALA A 76 -1.69 6.47 2.47
CA ALA A 76 -2.30 7.80 2.54
C ALA A 76 -3.12 8.04 3.83
N THR A 77 -3.41 6.98 4.59
CA THR A 77 -4.32 7.04 5.74
C THR A 77 -3.58 7.09 7.08
N THR A 78 -4.24 7.66 8.10
CA THR A 78 -3.73 7.70 9.49
C THR A 78 -3.58 6.32 10.13
N TYR A 79 -4.32 5.32 9.64
CA TYR A 79 -4.39 3.98 10.23
C TYR A 79 -3.40 2.99 9.62
N TYR A 80 -2.60 3.45 8.65
CA TYR A 80 -1.54 2.67 8.01
C TYR A 80 -0.52 2.15 9.03
N LYS A 81 -0.37 0.83 9.08
CA LYS A 81 0.51 0.11 10.01
C LYS A 81 1.93 -0.10 9.46
N GLY A 82 2.17 0.21 8.18
CA GLY A 82 3.46 0.02 7.54
C GLY A 82 4.46 1.14 7.85
N GLY A 83 5.72 0.88 7.46
CA GLY A 83 6.85 1.75 7.74
C GLY A 83 7.40 1.54 9.14
N THR A 84 8.67 1.16 9.23
CA THR A 84 9.42 1.22 10.47
C THR A 84 9.37 2.65 11.02
N THR A 85 8.87 2.79 12.23
CA THR A 85 9.40 3.79 13.16
C THR A 85 10.93 3.64 13.16
N ARG A 86 11.65 4.62 12.60
CA ARG A 86 13.00 5.10 13.01
C ARG A 86 13.61 6.03 11.95
N VAL A 87 13.32 7.33 12.12
CA VAL A 87 14.35 8.35 12.33
C VAL A 87 13.78 9.12 13.53
N GLY A 88 14.24 8.98 14.77
CA GLY A 88 15.63 8.95 15.21
C GLY A 88 16.04 10.36 15.60
N LYS A 89 15.72 10.74 16.85
CA LYS A 89 15.91 12.02 17.56
C LYS A 89 14.94 13.15 17.25
#